data_AF-A0A9P9LTN5-F1
#
_entry.id   AF-A0A9P9LTN5-F1
#
_cell.length_a   1.000
_cell.length_b   1.000
_cell.length_c   1.000
_cell.angle_alpha   90.00
_cell.angle_beta   90.00
_cell.angle_gamma   90.00
#
_symmetry.space_group_name_H-M   'P 1'
#
loop_
_entity.id
_entity.type
_entity.pdbx_description
1 polymer ?
#
loop_
_entity_poly.entity_id
_entity_poly.type
_entity_poly.pdbx_seq_one_letter_code
_entity_poly.pdbx_strand_id
1 'polypeptide(L)'
;KVCGFVLKFYPGPNFEIGLKQKNRDGTLLPADQLRWAKDIAKALIHISKSPVKFASDLKMDNIMMTTVDGQETAVLIDFEQSRNTFSWAPTEIYLIECLAIVANASRVPPSVRDKYTKLLQEYCASRGVDFLTMGKSNFYDNPPTGWYLPWVASTEAEQEAGNVCLVGKVIWCIFEGVGNINVALRSSKPDNEKPEFPTFIKSPPAIQDLIKSCTEGSREWTEGLLGLTRNGSKIYPRGKSGQDGEKTASLDETRVAIQAVWSSEIKKGEAFVEARMRHDKGVATAEDAQKLRYLNRPKLTEVLARLEEITL
;
A
#
# COMPACT_ATOMS: atom_id res chain seq x y z
N LYS A 1 15.76 27.63 4.25
CA LYS A 1 16.24 27.28 2.89
C LYS A 1 15.08 26.68 2.14
N VAL A 2 14.83 27.08 0.90
CA VAL A 2 13.82 26.45 0.03
C VAL A 2 14.57 25.53 -0.93
N CYS A 3 14.22 24.25 -0.92
CA CYS A 3 14.73 23.27 -1.88
C CYS A 3 13.60 22.96 -2.87
N GLY A 4 13.91 22.88 -4.15
CA GLY A 4 12.95 22.56 -5.20
C GLY A 4 13.57 21.68 -6.27
N PHE A 5 12.74 20.95 -7.00
CA PHE A 5 13.16 20.05 -8.08
C PHE A 5 12.59 20.55 -9.41
N VAL A 6 13.39 20.48 -10.47
CA VAL A 6 12.91 20.68 -11.85
C VAL A 6 12.73 19.30 -12.47
N LEU A 7 11.49 18.93 -12.73
CA LEU A 7 11.11 17.63 -13.28
C LEU A 7 10.45 17.80 -14.65
N LYS A 8 10.43 16.72 -15.43
CA LYS A 8 9.69 16.70 -16.69
C LYS A 8 8.20 16.94 -16.41
N PHE A 9 7.61 17.86 -17.17
CA PHE A 9 6.16 18.10 -17.13
C PHE A 9 5.41 17.07 -17.97
N TYR A 10 4.39 16.46 -17.39
CA TYR A 10 3.48 15.55 -18.08
C TYR A 10 2.10 16.23 -18.18
N PRO A 11 1.61 16.56 -19.40
CA PRO A 11 0.43 17.41 -19.57
C PRO A 11 -0.92 16.70 -19.33
N GLY A 12 -0.94 15.38 -19.26
CA GLY A 12 -2.18 14.62 -19.03
C GLY A 12 -2.55 14.51 -17.55
N PRO A 13 -3.76 14.01 -17.23
CA PRO A 13 -4.17 13.80 -15.85
C PRO A 13 -3.37 12.66 -15.20
N ASN A 14 -3.36 12.62 -13.86
CA ASN A 14 -2.99 11.39 -13.17
C ASN A 14 -4.09 10.33 -13.31
N PHE A 15 -3.78 9.08 -12.97
CA PHE A 15 -4.74 7.98 -13.13
C PHE A 15 -5.93 8.12 -12.18
N GLU A 16 -5.76 8.76 -11.02
CA GLU A 16 -6.88 9.01 -10.10
C GLU A 16 -8.04 9.74 -10.80
N ILE A 17 -7.72 10.76 -11.60
CA ILE A 17 -8.71 11.56 -12.32
C ILE A 17 -9.00 10.94 -13.70
N GLY A 18 -7.95 10.58 -14.43
CA GLY A 18 -8.03 10.15 -15.82
C GLY A 18 -8.82 8.86 -16.02
N LEU A 19 -8.67 7.87 -15.13
CA LEU A 19 -9.43 6.62 -15.22
C LEU A 19 -10.93 6.85 -15.04
N LYS A 20 -11.32 7.69 -14.08
CA LYS A 20 -12.72 8.02 -13.83
C LYS A 20 -13.34 8.72 -15.03
N GLN A 21 -12.62 9.68 -15.61
CA GLN A 21 -13.07 10.39 -16.79
C GLN A 21 -13.28 9.43 -17.95
N LYS A 22 -12.28 8.61 -18.30
CA LYS A 22 -12.40 7.63 -19.38
C LYS A 22 -13.51 6.62 -19.14
N ASN A 23 -13.65 6.15 -17.91
CA ASN A 23 -14.71 5.21 -17.52
C ASN A 23 -16.11 5.83 -17.66
N ARG A 24 -16.31 7.07 -17.19
CA ARG A 24 -17.58 7.81 -17.33
C ARG A 24 -17.91 8.10 -18.80
N ASP A 25 -16.89 8.45 -19.56
CA ASP A 25 -17.04 8.85 -20.96
C ASP A 25 -17.10 7.63 -21.91
N GLY A 26 -16.99 6.40 -21.39
CA GLY A 26 -17.06 5.17 -22.18
C GLY A 26 -15.84 4.90 -23.06
N THR A 27 -14.70 5.54 -22.75
CA THR A 27 -13.45 5.49 -23.53
C THR A 27 -12.32 4.72 -22.86
N LEU A 28 -12.62 4.02 -21.75
CA LEU A 28 -11.67 3.13 -21.08
C LEU A 28 -11.63 1.77 -21.80
N LEU A 29 -10.66 1.61 -22.71
CA LEU A 29 -10.54 0.41 -23.54
C LEU A 29 -9.71 -0.69 -22.84
N PRO A 30 -10.08 -1.98 -22.97
CA PRO A 30 -9.31 -3.09 -22.42
C PRO A 30 -7.84 -3.12 -22.85
N ALA A 31 -7.56 -2.76 -24.11
CA ALA A 31 -6.21 -2.69 -24.64
C ALA A 31 -5.35 -1.62 -23.93
N ASP A 32 -5.94 -0.48 -23.58
CA ASP A 32 -5.25 0.59 -22.85
C ASP A 32 -5.01 0.17 -21.40
N GLN A 33 -6.01 -0.44 -20.75
CA GLN A 33 -5.89 -1.00 -19.40
C GLN A 33 -4.73 -2.00 -19.30
N LEU A 34 -4.65 -2.94 -20.25
CA LEU A 34 -3.58 -3.93 -20.30
C LEU A 34 -2.22 -3.29 -20.59
N ARG A 35 -2.16 -2.29 -21.47
CA ARG A 35 -0.92 -1.55 -21.76
C ARG A 35 -0.39 -0.84 -20.52
N TRP A 36 -1.24 -0.08 -19.82
CA TRP A 36 -0.83 0.62 -18.61
C TRP A 36 -0.39 -0.33 -17.49
N ALA A 37 -1.09 -1.45 -17.31
CA ALA A 37 -0.67 -2.48 -16.36
C ALA A 37 0.75 -2.98 -16.66
N LYS A 38 1.08 -3.20 -17.95
CA LYS A 38 2.43 -3.60 -18.39
C LYS A 38 3.46 -2.49 -18.15
N ASP A 39 3.13 -1.24 -18.47
CA ASP A 39 4.03 -0.09 -18.26
C ASP A 39 4.42 0.04 -16.77
N ILE A 40 3.45 -0.10 -15.87
CA ILE A 40 3.66 0.01 -14.42
C ILE A 40 4.49 -1.17 -13.91
N ALA A 41 4.20 -2.40 -14.36
CA ALA A 41 5.02 -3.56 -14.02
C ALA A 41 6.48 -3.39 -14.49
N LYS A 42 6.71 -2.91 -15.72
CA LYS A 42 8.05 -2.61 -16.25
C LYS A 42 8.76 -1.54 -15.41
N ALA A 43 8.06 -0.49 -15.02
CA ALA A 43 8.62 0.57 -14.18
C ALA A 43 9.05 0.04 -12.81
N LEU A 44 8.25 -0.83 -12.18
CA LEU A 44 8.62 -1.46 -10.90
C LEU A 44 9.80 -2.44 -11.04
N ILE A 45 9.90 -3.19 -12.15
CA ILE A 45 11.07 -4.03 -12.45
C ILE A 45 12.33 -3.17 -12.61
N HIS A 46 12.20 -1.96 -13.15
CA HIS A 46 13.31 -1.03 -13.22
C HIS A 46 13.71 -0.53 -11.82
N ILE A 47 12.72 -0.17 -10.98
CA ILE A 47 12.95 0.28 -9.60
C ILE A 47 13.56 -0.82 -8.74
N SER A 48 13.17 -2.09 -8.90
CA SER A 48 13.73 -3.21 -8.14
C SER A 48 15.22 -3.44 -8.39
N LYS A 49 15.73 -2.95 -9.52
CA LYS A 49 17.16 -2.96 -9.88
C LYS A 49 17.92 -1.70 -9.44
N SER A 50 17.21 -0.68 -8.95
CA SER A 50 17.82 0.54 -8.41
C SER A 50 18.40 0.29 -7.01
N PRO A 51 19.28 1.17 -6.49
CA PRO A 51 19.78 1.07 -5.12
C PRO A 51 18.68 1.04 -4.04
N VAL A 52 17.56 1.74 -4.27
CA VAL A 52 16.41 1.80 -3.34
C VAL A 52 15.54 0.55 -3.43
N LYS A 53 15.44 -0.11 -4.59
CA LYS A 53 14.72 -1.39 -4.82
C LYS A 53 13.20 -1.38 -4.63
N PHE A 54 12.60 -0.37 -4.01
CA PHE A 54 11.16 -0.32 -3.75
C PHE A 54 10.50 1.02 -4.13
N ALA A 55 9.20 0.94 -4.42
CA ALA A 55 8.32 2.10 -4.56
C ALA A 55 7.42 2.18 -3.32
N SER A 56 7.74 3.09 -2.40
CA SER A 56 7.09 3.14 -1.09
C SER A 56 5.73 3.82 -1.03
N ASP A 57 5.30 4.52 -2.08
CA ASP A 57 4.04 5.28 -2.12
C ASP A 57 3.39 5.22 -3.51
N LEU A 58 3.28 3.99 -4.06
CA LEU A 58 2.59 3.78 -5.34
C LEU A 58 1.06 3.81 -5.14
N LYS A 59 0.43 4.81 -5.74
CA LYS A 59 -1.01 5.06 -5.74
C LYS A 59 -1.41 5.84 -7.00
N MET A 60 -2.71 5.92 -7.29
CA MET A 60 -3.20 6.39 -8.61
C MET A 60 -2.89 7.87 -8.92
N ASP A 61 -2.71 8.72 -7.91
CA ASP A 61 -2.29 10.12 -8.06
C ASP A 61 -0.80 10.25 -8.39
N ASN A 62 0.00 9.21 -8.14
CA ASN A 62 1.44 9.13 -8.45
C ASN A 62 1.72 8.45 -9.81
N ILE A 63 0.69 8.29 -10.64
CA ILE A 63 0.78 7.70 -11.99
C ILE A 63 0.20 8.69 -12.98
N MET A 64 1.02 9.20 -13.88
CA MET A 64 0.61 10.11 -14.95
C MET A 64 0.17 9.35 -16.19
N MET A 65 -0.93 9.78 -16.78
CA MET A 65 -1.34 9.41 -18.12
C MET A 65 -0.74 10.40 -19.10
N THR A 66 0.09 9.93 -20.03
CA THR A 66 0.75 10.79 -21.01
C THR A 66 0.89 10.10 -22.35
N THR A 67 1.35 10.80 -23.37
CA THR A 67 1.61 10.22 -24.69
C THR A 67 3.11 10.19 -24.93
N VAL A 68 3.66 9.00 -25.19
CA VAL A 68 5.05 8.79 -25.61
C VAL A 68 5.00 8.15 -26.98
N ASP A 69 5.66 8.76 -27.98
CA ASP A 69 5.71 8.26 -29.36
C ASP A 69 4.34 7.93 -29.97
N GLY A 70 3.33 8.77 -29.66
CA GLY A 70 1.96 8.61 -30.16
C GLY A 70 1.12 7.58 -29.39
N GLN A 71 1.65 6.95 -28.34
CA GLN A 71 0.94 5.97 -27.52
C GLN A 71 0.71 6.46 -26.09
N GLU A 72 -0.52 6.29 -25.59
CA GLU A 72 -0.87 6.65 -24.22
C GLU A 72 -0.20 5.67 -23.23
N THR A 73 0.72 6.19 -22.43
CA THR A 73 1.68 5.46 -21.59
C THR A 73 1.48 5.85 -20.13
N ALA A 74 1.61 4.88 -19.23
CA ALA A 74 1.62 5.14 -17.79
C ALA A 74 3.04 5.53 -17.32
N VAL A 75 3.16 6.66 -16.61
CA VAL A 75 4.46 7.11 -16.08
C VAL A 75 4.37 7.28 -14.56
N LEU A 76 5.24 6.57 -13.84
CA LEU A 76 5.38 6.74 -12.39
C LEU A 76 6.08 8.06 -12.09
N ILE A 77 5.52 8.81 -11.16
CA ILE A 77 6.11 10.03 -10.58
C ILE A 77 6.14 9.89 -9.06
N ASP A 78 6.65 10.92 -8.39
CA ASP A 78 6.64 11.02 -6.93
C ASP A 78 7.25 9.78 -6.24
N PHE A 79 8.56 9.64 -6.42
CA PHE A 79 9.36 8.61 -5.75
C PHE A 79 9.75 9.02 -4.32
N GLU A 80 9.02 9.96 -3.71
CA GLU A 80 9.27 10.31 -2.31
C GLU A 80 9.06 9.09 -1.43
N GLN A 81 9.97 8.91 -0.46
CA GLN A 81 9.87 7.84 0.52
C GLN A 81 8.94 8.23 1.67
N SER A 82 7.71 8.52 1.25
CA SER A 82 6.58 8.91 2.06
C SER A 82 5.90 7.68 2.68
N ARG A 83 5.15 7.92 3.75
CA ARG A 83 4.33 6.89 4.38
C ARG A 83 3.17 6.55 3.45
N ASN A 84 3.07 5.29 3.06
CA ASN A 84 1.89 4.77 2.40
C ASN A 84 0.63 5.16 3.19
N THR A 85 -0.41 5.58 2.49
CA THR A 85 -1.73 5.62 3.12
C THR A 85 -2.14 4.20 3.52
N PHE A 86 -2.82 4.07 4.67
CA PHE A 86 -3.24 2.78 5.24
C PHE A 86 -3.86 1.83 4.21
N SER A 87 -4.69 2.35 3.30
CA SER A 87 -5.36 1.54 2.28
C SER A 87 -4.38 0.97 1.25
N TRP A 88 -3.36 1.73 0.87
CA TRP A 88 -2.42 1.36 -0.20
C TRP A 88 -1.29 0.49 0.29
N ALA A 89 -0.82 0.71 1.53
CA ALA A 89 0.29 -0.04 2.10
C ALA A 89 0.11 -1.56 1.98
N PRO A 90 1.16 -2.30 1.55
CA PRO A 90 1.20 -3.74 1.77
C PRO A 90 1.10 -4.03 3.27
N THR A 91 0.35 -5.07 3.66
CA THR A 91 0.04 -5.35 5.07
C THR A 91 1.32 -5.53 5.90
N GLU A 92 2.32 -6.23 5.37
CA GLU A 92 3.62 -6.44 6.02
C GLU A 92 4.41 -5.16 6.31
N ILE A 93 4.30 -4.17 5.42
CA ILE A 93 4.95 -2.85 5.57
C ILE A 93 4.19 -2.03 6.62
N TYR A 94 2.87 -2.02 6.52
CA TYR A 94 2.01 -1.27 7.42
C TYR A 94 2.09 -1.75 8.87
N LEU A 95 2.16 -3.07 9.11
CA LEU A 95 2.23 -3.62 10.46
C LEU A 95 3.50 -3.16 11.20
N ILE A 96 4.63 -3.04 10.50
CA ILE A 96 5.85 -2.47 11.09
C ILE A 96 5.71 -0.96 11.28
N GLU A 97 5.12 -0.25 10.33
CA GLU A 97 4.86 1.19 10.47
C GLU A 97 4.04 1.50 11.72
N CYS A 98 3.00 0.71 11.98
CA CYS A 98 2.17 0.82 13.18
C CYS A 98 3.00 0.76 14.47
N LEU A 99 3.86 -0.24 14.60
CA LEU A 99 4.73 -0.36 15.76
C LEU A 99 5.71 0.81 15.85
N ALA A 100 6.25 1.25 14.72
CA ALA A 100 7.18 2.39 14.66
C ALA A 100 6.50 3.70 15.07
N ILE A 101 5.23 3.90 14.72
CA ILE A 101 4.43 5.04 15.18
C ILE A 101 4.29 5.00 16.70
N VAL A 102 3.94 3.85 17.28
CA VAL A 102 3.76 3.72 18.73
C VAL A 102 5.08 3.94 19.47
N ALA A 103 6.19 3.40 18.96
CA ALA A 103 7.52 3.58 19.55
C ALA A 103 7.97 5.05 19.58
N ASN A 104 7.60 5.86 18.58
CA ASN A 104 8.07 7.24 18.44
C ASN A 104 7.04 8.32 18.89
N ALA A 105 5.79 7.94 19.15
CA ALA A 105 4.74 8.90 19.46
C ALA A 105 4.87 9.46 20.89
N SER A 106 5.18 10.75 21.04
CA SER A 106 5.33 11.42 22.35
C SER A 106 4.10 11.31 23.27
N ARG A 107 2.90 11.11 22.68
CA ARG A 107 1.63 10.93 23.41
C ARG A 107 1.41 9.52 23.97
N VAL A 108 2.21 8.53 23.56
CA VAL A 108 2.15 7.15 24.07
C VAL A 108 2.92 7.08 25.39
N PRO A 109 2.44 6.36 26.44
CA PRO A 109 3.16 6.23 27.71
C PRO A 109 4.59 5.71 27.54
N PRO A 110 5.59 6.20 28.32
CA PRO A 110 7.00 5.79 28.16
C PRO A 110 7.22 4.28 28.19
N SER A 111 6.63 3.57 29.17
CA SER A 111 6.75 2.11 29.27
C SER A 111 6.26 1.36 28.04
N VAL A 112 5.22 1.87 27.37
CA VAL A 112 4.69 1.31 26.12
C VAL A 112 5.63 1.61 24.96
N ARG A 113 6.15 2.85 24.85
CA ARG A 113 7.15 3.20 23.83
C ARG A 113 8.42 2.37 23.96
N ASP A 114 8.90 2.16 25.19
CA ASP A 114 10.11 1.39 25.45
C ASP A 114 9.95 -0.08 25.04
N LYS A 115 8.77 -0.67 25.29
CA LYS A 115 8.43 -2.03 24.81
C LYS A 115 8.58 -2.13 23.29
N TYR A 116 7.95 -1.23 22.53
CA TYR A 116 7.98 -1.29 21.07
C TYR A 116 9.31 -0.85 20.47
N THR A 117 10.01 0.08 21.12
CA THR A 117 11.38 0.44 20.75
C THR A 117 12.30 -0.76 20.85
N LYS A 118 12.24 -1.51 21.96
CA LYS A 118 13.05 -2.72 22.14
C LYS A 118 12.72 -3.79 21.10
N LEU A 119 11.43 -4.05 20.85
CA LEU A 119 11.00 -5.02 19.84
C LEU A 119 11.52 -4.65 18.44
N LEU A 120 11.38 -3.39 18.03
CA LEU A 120 11.86 -2.92 16.73
C LEU A 120 13.38 -2.88 16.64
N GLN A 121 14.09 -2.58 17.72
CA GLN A 121 15.55 -2.67 17.77
C GLN A 121 16.03 -4.10 17.54
N GLU A 122 15.44 -5.08 18.23
CA GLU A 122 15.80 -6.50 18.06
C GLU A 122 15.51 -6.96 16.63
N TYR A 123 14.34 -6.62 16.10
CA TYR A 123 13.96 -6.92 14.72
C TYR A 123 14.91 -6.27 13.71
N CYS A 124 15.17 -4.96 13.80
CA CYS A 124 16.02 -4.26 12.85
C CYS A 124 17.48 -4.74 12.93
N ALA A 125 17.99 -5.01 14.14
CA ALA A 125 19.32 -5.57 14.31
C ALA A 125 19.47 -6.93 13.61
N SER A 126 18.44 -7.79 13.68
CA SER A 126 18.43 -9.07 12.95
C SER A 126 18.45 -8.91 11.42
N ARG A 127 18.13 -7.71 10.91
CA ARG A 127 18.13 -7.33 9.50
C ARG A 127 19.33 -6.46 9.10
N GLY A 128 20.26 -6.20 10.02
CA GLY A 128 21.40 -5.31 9.78
C GLY A 128 21.03 -3.83 9.65
N VAL A 129 19.87 -3.43 10.19
CA VAL A 129 19.37 -2.05 10.16
C VAL A 129 19.45 -1.43 11.55
N ASP A 130 20.01 -0.23 11.65
CA ASP A 130 20.06 0.51 12.90
C ASP A 130 18.82 1.39 13.08
N PHE A 131 17.84 0.86 13.82
CA PHE A 131 16.59 1.58 14.14
C PHE A 131 16.81 2.92 14.83
N LEU A 132 17.86 3.05 15.66
CA LEU A 132 18.06 4.25 16.47
C LEU A 132 18.63 5.43 15.67
N THR A 133 19.30 5.20 14.56
CA THR A 133 19.90 6.28 13.76
C THR A 133 19.03 6.69 12.58
N MET A 134 18.08 5.85 12.16
CA MET A 134 17.17 6.19 11.07
C MET A 134 16.24 7.35 11.42
N GLY A 135 16.14 8.33 10.51
CA GLY A 135 15.23 9.46 10.62
C GLY A 135 15.59 10.53 11.66
N LYS A 136 16.79 10.49 12.26
CA LYS A 136 17.24 11.51 13.24
C LYS A 136 17.99 12.69 12.62
N SER A 137 18.17 12.71 11.31
CA SER A 137 18.80 13.84 10.62
C SER A 137 17.81 15.00 10.52
N ASN A 138 18.22 16.17 11.02
CA ASN A 138 17.50 17.42 10.78
C ASN A 138 17.83 18.04 9.41
N PHE A 139 18.65 17.35 8.59
CA PHE A 139 19.06 17.78 7.27
C PHE A 139 18.45 16.86 6.21
N TYR A 140 18.10 17.42 5.06
CA TYR A 140 17.74 16.60 3.91
C TYR A 140 18.94 15.77 3.49
N ASP A 141 18.75 14.46 3.48
CA ASP A 141 19.70 13.45 3.05
C ASP A 141 18.96 12.45 2.14
N ASN A 142 19.70 11.80 1.23
CA ASN A 142 19.17 10.83 0.29
C ASN A 142 20.05 9.56 0.33
N PRO A 143 19.84 8.69 1.31
CA PRO A 143 20.66 7.52 1.57
C PRO A 143 20.43 6.53 0.43
N PRO A 144 21.49 5.83 -0.01
CA PRO A 144 21.38 4.92 -1.14
C PRO A 144 20.30 3.84 -1.00
N THR A 145 19.98 3.46 0.24
CA THR A 145 19.01 2.40 0.58
C THR A 145 17.62 2.92 0.96
N GLY A 146 17.43 4.23 0.99
CA GLY A 146 16.18 4.86 1.44
C GLY A 146 16.06 5.13 2.95
N TRP A 147 14.97 5.81 3.33
CA TRP A 147 14.64 6.28 4.67
C TRP A 147 13.48 5.54 5.32
N TYR A 148 12.62 4.90 4.54
CA TYR A 148 11.34 4.44 5.07
C TYR A 148 11.50 3.08 5.78
N LEU A 149 11.59 3.13 7.11
CA LEU A 149 11.95 2.02 7.99
C LEU A 149 11.34 0.64 7.62
N PRO A 150 10.01 0.50 7.44
CA PRO A 150 9.44 -0.81 7.15
C PRO A 150 10.00 -1.47 5.88
N TRP A 151 10.35 -0.67 4.88
CA TRP A 151 10.95 -1.15 3.64
C TRP A 151 12.45 -1.40 3.80
N VAL A 152 13.16 -0.49 4.47
CA VAL A 152 14.61 -0.64 4.73
C VAL A 152 14.90 -1.88 5.58
N ALA A 153 14.03 -2.20 6.54
CA ALA A 153 14.14 -3.40 7.37
C ALA A 153 13.65 -4.69 6.68
N SER A 154 13.11 -4.61 5.47
CA SER A 154 12.69 -5.77 4.69
C SER A 154 13.83 -6.25 3.78
N THR A 155 13.93 -7.57 3.58
CA THR A 155 14.85 -8.17 2.60
C THR A 155 14.43 -7.85 1.17
N GLU A 156 15.30 -8.08 0.20
CA GLU A 156 15.00 -7.82 -1.22
C GLU A 156 13.76 -8.57 -1.71
N ALA A 157 13.59 -9.83 -1.31
CA ALA A 157 12.42 -10.62 -1.67
C ALA A 157 11.13 -10.05 -1.07
N GLU A 158 11.20 -9.57 0.17
CA GLU A 158 10.08 -8.94 0.87
C GLU A 158 9.75 -7.55 0.28
N GLN A 159 10.77 -6.79 -0.14
CA GLN A 159 10.59 -5.53 -0.88
C GLN A 159 9.93 -5.77 -2.24
N GLU A 160 10.37 -6.79 -2.99
CA GLU A 160 9.73 -7.15 -4.26
C GLU A 160 8.27 -7.58 -4.02
N ALA A 161 8.00 -8.42 -3.02
CA ALA A 161 6.64 -8.82 -2.66
C ALA A 161 5.75 -7.62 -2.29
N GLY A 162 6.31 -6.61 -1.62
CA GLY A 162 5.61 -5.36 -1.35
C GLY A 162 5.25 -4.58 -2.62
N ASN A 163 6.19 -4.43 -3.55
CA ASN A 163 5.95 -3.81 -4.86
C ASN A 163 4.89 -4.58 -5.66
N VAL A 164 4.90 -5.91 -5.59
CA VAL A 164 3.93 -6.79 -6.26
C VAL A 164 2.51 -6.56 -5.72
N CYS A 165 2.35 -6.36 -4.41
CA CYS A 165 1.05 -6.00 -3.83
C CYS A 165 0.58 -4.63 -4.31
N LEU A 166 1.47 -3.64 -4.34
CA LEU A 166 1.14 -2.30 -4.83
C LEU A 166 0.68 -2.34 -6.29
N VAL A 167 1.39 -3.02 -7.19
CA VAL A 167 0.93 -3.15 -8.58
C VAL A 167 -0.36 -3.94 -8.71
N GLY A 168 -0.58 -4.97 -7.88
CA GLY A 168 -1.86 -5.69 -7.84
C GLY A 168 -3.04 -4.77 -7.53
N LYS A 169 -2.88 -3.87 -6.55
CA LYS A 169 -3.88 -2.84 -6.20
C LYS A 169 -4.08 -1.82 -7.31
N VAL A 170 -3.00 -1.41 -8.00
CA VAL A 170 -3.09 -0.49 -9.15
C VAL A 170 -3.79 -1.15 -10.34
N ILE A 171 -3.46 -2.40 -10.67
CA ILE A 171 -4.13 -3.17 -11.74
C ILE A 171 -5.62 -3.27 -11.44
N TRP A 172 -6.00 -3.53 -10.19
CA TRP A 172 -7.40 -3.53 -9.79
C TRP A 172 -8.09 -2.19 -10.10
N CYS A 173 -7.49 -1.05 -9.72
CA CYS A 173 -8.05 0.27 -10.00
C CYS A 173 -8.21 0.52 -11.51
N ILE A 174 -7.19 0.15 -12.30
CA ILE A 174 -7.21 0.27 -13.77
C ILE A 174 -8.40 -0.51 -14.34
N PHE A 175 -8.58 -1.76 -13.93
CA PHE A 175 -9.60 -2.65 -14.50
C PHE A 175 -11.02 -2.39 -14.01
N GLU A 176 -11.18 -1.91 -12.78
CA GLU A 176 -12.48 -1.45 -12.26
C GLU A 176 -12.83 -0.02 -12.75
N GLY A 177 -11.85 0.72 -13.27
CA GLY A 177 -12.03 2.09 -13.77
C GLY A 177 -12.27 3.10 -12.64
N VAL A 178 -11.56 2.92 -11.53
CA VAL A 178 -11.64 3.74 -10.31
C VAL A 178 -10.28 4.35 -9.99
N GLY A 179 -10.29 5.50 -9.34
CA GLY A 179 -9.09 6.26 -8.98
C GLY A 179 -8.56 5.93 -7.58
N ASN A 180 -9.25 5.11 -6.80
CA ASN A 180 -8.80 4.69 -5.48
C ASN A 180 -9.32 3.29 -5.14
N ILE A 181 -8.63 2.60 -4.24
CA ILE A 181 -9.01 1.26 -3.78
C ILE A 181 -10.11 1.26 -2.73
N ASN A 182 -10.13 2.25 -1.82
CA ASN A 182 -10.99 2.29 -0.65
C ASN A 182 -11.21 3.73 -0.15
N VAL A 183 -12.21 3.94 0.72
CA VAL A 183 -12.36 5.19 1.47
C VAL A 183 -11.18 5.36 2.43
N ALA A 184 -10.34 6.36 2.19
CA ALA A 184 -9.19 6.64 3.04
C ALA A 184 -9.60 7.38 4.32
N LEU A 185 -9.20 6.86 5.49
CA LEU A 185 -9.42 7.56 6.77
C LEU A 185 -8.77 8.96 6.83
N ARG A 186 -7.78 9.21 5.99
CA ARG A 186 -7.06 10.49 5.92
C ARG A 186 -7.76 11.54 5.06
N SER A 187 -8.58 11.13 4.09
CA SER A 187 -9.21 12.05 3.14
C SER A 187 -10.66 11.64 2.87
N SER A 188 -11.62 12.52 3.17
CA SER A 188 -12.98 12.36 2.67
C SER A 188 -13.00 12.82 1.22
N LYS A 189 -13.10 11.86 0.29
CA LYS A 189 -13.39 12.20 -1.11
C LYS A 189 -14.92 12.27 -1.26
N PRO A 190 -15.46 13.23 -2.03
CA PRO A 190 -16.92 13.37 -2.21
C PRO A 190 -17.55 12.11 -2.82
N ASP A 191 -16.77 11.43 -3.67
CA ASP A 191 -17.15 10.19 -4.32
C ASP A 191 -16.58 9.03 -3.50
N ASN A 192 -17.42 8.39 -2.68
CA ASN A 192 -17.10 7.07 -2.16
C ASN A 192 -17.21 6.07 -3.31
N GLU A 193 -16.08 5.90 -3.98
CA GLU A 193 -15.96 5.06 -5.17
C GLU A 193 -16.37 3.63 -4.87
N LYS A 194 -17.34 3.13 -5.63
CA LYS A 194 -17.71 1.72 -5.68
C LYS A 194 -17.31 1.18 -7.06
N PRO A 195 -16.73 -0.03 -7.15
CA PRO A 195 -16.49 -0.97 -6.05
C PRO A 195 -15.35 -0.52 -5.11
N GLU A 196 -15.28 -1.12 -3.91
CA GLU A 196 -14.15 -1.06 -2.99
C GLU A 196 -13.31 -2.35 -3.14
N PHE A 197 -11.99 -2.23 -3.12
CA PHE A 197 -11.09 -3.40 -3.12
C PHE A 197 -11.35 -4.22 -1.85
N PRO A 198 -11.67 -5.53 -1.95
CA PRO A 198 -11.23 -6.41 -3.04
C PRO A 198 -12.36 -6.90 -3.97
N THR A 199 -13.47 -6.14 -4.08
CA THR A 199 -14.61 -6.53 -4.91
C THR A 199 -14.31 -6.30 -6.39
N PHE A 200 -14.67 -7.25 -7.26
CA PHE A 200 -14.56 -7.11 -8.70
C PHE A 200 -15.94 -6.93 -9.34
N ILE A 201 -16.09 -5.93 -10.21
CA ILE A 201 -17.29 -5.74 -11.03
C ILE A 201 -16.95 -5.88 -12.52
N LYS A 202 -15.81 -5.34 -12.96
CA LYS A 202 -15.43 -5.27 -14.38
C LYS A 202 -14.23 -6.14 -14.75
N SER A 203 -13.34 -6.43 -13.80
CA SER A 203 -12.10 -7.16 -14.08
C SER A 203 -12.39 -8.56 -14.67
N PRO A 204 -11.80 -8.93 -15.82
CA PRO A 204 -11.90 -10.27 -16.38
C PRO A 204 -11.28 -11.35 -15.47
N PRO A 205 -11.73 -12.63 -15.52
CA PRO A 205 -11.25 -13.67 -14.60
C PRO A 205 -9.72 -13.81 -14.52
N ALA A 206 -9.02 -13.79 -15.65
CA ALA A 206 -7.55 -13.88 -15.68
C ALA A 206 -6.87 -12.71 -14.94
N ILE A 207 -7.46 -11.51 -15.01
CA ILE A 207 -7.00 -10.33 -14.30
C ILE A 207 -7.33 -10.43 -12.81
N GLN A 208 -8.53 -10.91 -12.45
CA GLN A 208 -8.88 -11.15 -11.04
C GLN A 208 -7.90 -12.12 -10.38
N ASP A 209 -7.55 -13.20 -11.05
CA ASP A 209 -6.62 -14.21 -10.52
C ASP A 209 -5.19 -13.66 -10.41
N LEU A 210 -4.76 -12.82 -11.35
CA LEU A 210 -3.50 -12.09 -11.23
C LEU A 210 -3.53 -11.16 -10.01
N ILE A 211 -4.56 -10.32 -9.86
CA ILE A 211 -4.71 -9.38 -8.74
C ILE A 211 -4.70 -10.13 -7.41
N LYS A 212 -5.44 -11.23 -7.28
CA LYS A 212 -5.45 -12.07 -6.07
C LYS A 212 -4.05 -12.58 -5.74
N SER A 213 -3.33 -13.12 -6.72
CA SER A 213 -1.95 -13.60 -6.50
C SER A 213 -0.98 -12.49 -6.13
N CYS A 214 -1.11 -11.31 -6.74
CA CYS A 214 -0.27 -10.15 -6.43
C CYS A 214 -0.54 -9.60 -5.03
N THR A 215 -1.79 -9.66 -4.57
CA THR A 215 -2.23 -9.11 -3.29
C THR A 215 -2.40 -10.18 -2.21
N GLU A 216 -1.82 -11.37 -2.40
CA GLU A 216 -1.85 -12.47 -1.45
C GLU A 216 -1.33 -12.01 -0.07
N GLY A 217 -2.01 -12.44 0.99
CA GLY A 217 -1.72 -12.01 2.37
C GLY A 217 -2.13 -10.57 2.71
N SER A 218 -2.81 -9.85 1.81
CA SER A 218 -3.42 -8.55 2.15
C SER A 218 -4.62 -8.75 3.07
N ARG A 219 -4.78 -7.84 4.04
CA ARG A 219 -5.85 -7.88 5.04
C ARG A 219 -7.25 -7.93 4.45
N GLU A 220 -7.47 -7.33 3.27
CA GLU A 220 -8.77 -7.28 2.62
C GLU A 220 -9.30 -8.68 2.28
N TRP A 221 -8.43 -9.68 2.09
CA TRP A 221 -8.81 -11.07 1.81
C TRP A 221 -9.13 -11.88 3.06
N THR A 222 -8.48 -11.59 4.19
CA THR A 222 -8.56 -12.40 5.41
C THR A 222 -9.45 -11.80 6.48
N GLU A 223 -9.49 -10.47 6.55
CA GLU A 223 -10.19 -9.71 7.60
C GLU A 223 -11.24 -8.75 7.03
N GLY A 224 -11.14 -8.46 5.73
CA GLY A 224 -11.97 -7.47 5.06
C GLY A 224 -11.48 -6.03 5.27
N LEU A 225 -12.37 -5.09 4.96
CA LEU A 225 -12.09 -3.66 5.06
C LEU A 225 -11.80 -3.23 6.50
N LEU A 226 -11.20 -2.05 6.67
CA LEU A 226 -11.04 -1.51 8.02
C LEU A 226 -12.42 -1.27 8.64
N GLY A 227 -12.59 -1.65 9.91
CA GLY A 227 -13.83 -1.46 10.66
C GLY A 227 -14.21 0.01 10.91
N LEU A 228 -13.47 0.95 10.31
CA LEU A 228 -13.68 2.38 10.37
C LEU A 228 -13.88 2.92 8.94
N THR A 229 -14.70 3.95 8.83
CA THR A 229 -14.88 4.73 7.61
C THR A 229 -14.86 6.22 7.94
N ARG A 230 -14.62 7.05 6.93
CA ARG A 230 -14.66 8.51 7.05
C ARG A 230 -15.85 9.04 6.27
N ASN A 231 -16.62 9.92 6.90
CA ASN A 231 -17.67 10.68 6.25
C ASN A 231 -17.44 12.17 6.56
N GLY A 232 -17.05 12.93 5.53
CA GLY A 232 -16.61 14.33 5.67
C GLY A 232 -15.44 14.49 6.65
N SER A 233 -15.61 15.35 7.66
CA SER A 233 -14.58 15.63 8.66
C SER A 233 -14.53 14.61 9.82
N LYS A 234 -15.38 13.58 9.81
CA LYS A 234 -15.57 12.66 10.94
C LYS A 234 -15.29 11.21 10.57
N ILE A 235 -14.87 10.45 11.58
CA ILE A 235 -14.62 9.00 11.50
C ILE A 235 -15.77 8.29 12.21
N TYR A 236 -16.21 7.17 11.64
CA TYR A 236 -17.31 6.35 12.15
C TYR A 236 -16.92 4.86 12.10
N PRO A 237 -17.53 4.01 12.92
CA PRO A 237 -17.56 2.58 12.65
C PRO A 237 -18.16 2.33 11.25
N ARG A 238 -17.57 1.41 10.49
CA ARG A 238 -18.10 1.04 9.17
C ARG A 238 -19.52 0.48 9.32
N GLY A 239 -20.44 0.87 8.43
CA GLY A 239 -21.87 0.54 8.55
C GLY A 239 -22.66 1.45 9.50
N LYS A 240 -22.01 2.44 10.13
CA LYS A 240 -22.64 3.37 11.07
C LYS A 240 -22.29 4.85 10.82
N SER A 241 -22.11 5.24 9.57
CA SER A 241 -21.65 6.58 9.18
C SER A 241 -22.77 7.59 8.91
N GLY A 242 -24.03 7.15 8.91
CA GLY A 242 -25.16 7.96 8.46
C GLY A 242 -25.32 8.04 6.94
N GLN A 243 -24.37 7.50 6.17
CA GLN A 243 -24.39 7.50 4.71
C GLN A 243 -25.27 6.37 4.16
N ASP A 244 -25.88 6.57 2.99
CA ASP A 244 -26.71 5.55 2.31
C ASP A 244 -27.81 4.93 3.20
N GLY A 245 -28.32 5.67 4.19
CA GLY A 245 -29.34 5.19 5.13
C GLY A 245 -28.81 4.40 6.34
N GLU A 246 -27.49 4.34 6.53
CA GLU A 246 -26.87 3.77 7.73
C GLU A 246 -27.31 4.51 9.01
N LYS A 247 -27.37 3.79 10.14
CA LYS A 247 -27.49 4.46 11.44
C LYS A 247 -26.24 5.32 11.68
N THR A 248 -26.35 6.43 12.39
CA THR A 248 -25.16 7.20 12.80
C THR A 248 -24.72 6.74 14.18
N ALA A 249 -23.47 6.28 14.31
CA ALA A 249 -22.90 5.92 15.61
C ALA A 249 -22.79 7.15 16.53
N SER A 250 -22.99 6.91 17.83
CA SER A 250 -22.66 7.88 18.87
C SER A 250 -21.14 8.08 19.00
N LEU A 251 -20.74 9.12 19.74
CA LEU A 251 -19.33 9.40 20.04
C LEU A 251 -18.68 8.23 20.80
N ASP A 252 -19.38 7.65 21.77
CA ASP A 252 -18.87 6.54 22.57
C ASP A 252 -18.72 5.26 21.74
N GLU A 253 -19.70 4.91 20.91
CA GLU A 253 -19.57 3.79 19.98
C GLU A 253 -18.38 3.97 19.03
N THR A 254 -18.19 5.19 18.53
CA THR A 254 -17.07 5.54 17.65
C THR A 254 -15.74 5.40 18.38
N ARG A 255 -15.64 5.88 19.61
CA ARG A 255 -14.43 5.78 20.44
C ARG A 255 -14.09 4.32 20.72
N VAL A 256 -15.07 3.50 21.11
CA VAL A 256 -14.89 2.06 21.36
C VAL A 256 -14.42 1.35 20.08
N ALA A 257 -15.02 1.65 18.93
CA ALA A 257 -14.60 1.05 17.66
C ALA A 257 -13.17 1.44 17.26
N ILE A 258 -12.80 2.71 17.41
CA ILE A 258 -11.44 3.21 17.15
C ILE A 258 -10.44 2.48 18.06
N GLN A 259 -10.72 2.39 19.37
CA GLN A 259 -9.86 1.69 20.31
C GLN A 259 -9.70 0.21 19.96
N ALA A 260 -10.79 -0.48 19.63
CA ALA A 260 -10.78 -1.89 19.26
C ALA A 260 -9.94 -2.13 17.99
N VAL A 261 -10.13 -1.30 16.96
CA VAL A 261 -9.40 -1.41 15.69
C VAL A 261 -7.90 -1.22 15.91
N TRP A 262 -7.47 -0.09 16.49
CA TRP A 262 -6.03 0.16 16.62
C TRP A 262 -5.35 -0.76 17.63
N SER A 263 -6.05 -1.20 18.68
CA SER A 263 -5.51 -2.22 19.60
C SER A 263 -5.29 -3.56 18.89
N SER A 264 -6.19 -3.93 17.99
CA SER A 264 -6.05 -5.13 17.16
C SER A 264 -4.86 -5.01 16.20
N GLU A 265 -4.72 -3.88 15.51
CA GLU A 265 -3.61 -3.64 14.57
C GLU A 265 -2.23 -3.70 15.26
N ILE A 266 -2.11 -3.14 16.46
CA ILE A 266 -0.87 -3.20 17.24
C ILE A 266 -0.53 -4.66 17.62
N LYS A 267 -1.52 -5.43 18.12
CA LYS A 267 -1.31 -6.84 18.46
C LYS A 267 -0.92 -7.68 17.25
N LYS A 268 -1.51 -7.41 16.08
CA LYS A 268 -1.12 -8.06 14.82
C LYS A 268 0.30 -7.68 14.44
N GLY A 269 0.69 -6.43 14.60
CA GLY A 269 2.05 -5.97 14.37
C GLY A 269 3.07 -6.73 15.23
N GLU A 270 2.78 -6.90 16.52
CA GLU A 270 3.61 -7.72 17.44
C GLU A 270 3.76 -9.15 16.92
N ALA A 271 2.63 -9.82 16.70
CA ALA A 271 2.61 -11.21 16.24
C ALA A 271 3.30 -11.38 14.87
N PHE A 272 3.20 -10.39 13.99
CA PHE A 272 3.83 -10.38 12.68
C PHE A 272 5.35 -10.24 12.76
N VAL A 273 5.87 -9.30 13.56
CA VAL A 273 7.32 -9.15 13.76
C VAL A 273 7.91 -10.40 14.38
N GLU A 274 7.25 -10.96 15.40
CA GLU A 274 7.68 -12.21 16.01
C GLU A 274 7.68 -13.38 15.02
N ALA A 275 6.65 -13.50 14.18
CA ALA A 275 6.58 -14.51 13.14
C ALA A 275 7.72 -14.37 12.12
N ARG A 276 8.03 -13.14 11.68
CA ARG A 276 9.19 -12.86 10.82
C ARG A 276 10.50 -13.26 11.47
N MET A 277 10.74 -12.87 12.72
CA MET A 277 11.97 -13.21 13.44
C MET A 277 12.15 -14.73 13.61
N ARG A 278 11.06 -15.48 13.82
CA ARG A 278 11.10 -16.95 13.81
C ARG A 278 11.38 -17.53 12.44
N HIS A 279 10.78 -16.97 11.40
CA HIS A 279 11.01 -17.35 10.00
C HIS A 279 12.49 -17.16 9.61
N ASP A 280 13.08 -16.02 9.94
CA ASP A 280 14.49 -15.71 9.64
C ASP A 280 15.47 -16.66 10.36
N LYS A 281 15.07 -17.17 11.53
CA LYS A 281 15.81 -18.17 12.29
C LYS A 281 15.56 -19.61 11.83
N GLY A 282 14.71 -19.83 10.82
CA GLY A 282 14.35 -21.16 10.33
C GLY A 282 13.48 -21.99 11.28
N VAL A 283 12.77 -21.34 12.21
CA VAL A 283 11.94 -21.98 13.26
C VAL A 283 10.48 -21.52 13.22
N ALA A 284 10.03 -20.99 12.07
CA ALA A 284 8.63 -20.59 11.89
C ALA A 284 7.67 -21.78 11.96
N THR A 285 6.53 -21.55 12.59
CA THR A 285 5.41 -22.49 12.67
C THR A 285 4.50 -22.39 11.44
N ALA A 286 3.57 -23.34 11.28
CA ALA A 286 2.52 -23.23 10.27
C ALA A 286 1.62 -21.99 10.48
N GLU A 287 1.43 -21.56 11.74
CA GLU A 287 0.67 -20.35 12.06
C GLU A 287 1.45 -19.07 11.68
N ASP A 288 2.77 -19.10 11.78
CA ASP A 288 3.63 -18.02 11.28
C ASP A 288 3.55 -17.94 9.75
N ALA A 289 3.57 -19.08 9.05
CA ALA A 289 3.43 -19.11 7.60
C ALA A 289 2.12 -18.46 7.10
N GLN A 290 1.02 -18.58 7.86
CA GLN A 290 -0.23 -17.88 7.54
C GLN A 290 -0.10 -16.36 7.62
N LYS A 291 0.66 -15.84 8.58
CA LYS A 291 0.95 -14.39 8.73
C LYS A 291 1.94 -13.89 7.67
N LEU A 292 2.70 -14.80 7.07
CA LEU A 292 3.74 -14.50 6.09
C LEU A 292 3.34 -14.89 4.65
N ARG A 293 2.04 -15.08 4.37
CA ARG A 293 1.54 -15.44 3.02
C ARG A 293 1.95 -14.48 1.91
N TYR A 294 2.29 -13.24 2.25
CA TYR A 294 2.84 -12.27 1.29
C TYR A 294 4.12 -12.76 0.61
N LEU A 295 4.86 -13.69 1.22
CA LEU A 295 6.03 -14.34 0.62
C LEU A 295 5.67 -15.26 -0.56
N ASN A 296 4.41 -15.64 -0.72
CA ASN A 296 3.92 -16.47 -1.83
C ASN A 296 3.54 -15.63 -3.07
N ARG A 297 3.66 -14.30 -3.00
CA ARG A 297 3.37 -13.43 -4.15
C ARG A 297 4.35 -13.74 -5.29
N PRO A 298 3.91 -13.64 -6.56
CA PRO A 298 4.80 -13.82 -7.71
C PRO A 298 5.88 -12.72 -7.75
N LYS A 299 6.93 -12.93 -8.53
CA LYS A 299 7.91 -11.88 -8.85
C LYS A 299 7.34 -10.85 -9.82
N LEU A 300 7.89 -9.64 -9.85
CA LEU A 300 7.43 -8.60 -10.79
C LEU A 300 7.58 -9.05 -12.26
N THR A 301 8.62 -9.84 -12.56
CA THR A 301 8.82 -10.42 -13.90
C THR A 301 7.74 -11.42 -14.28
N GLU A 302 7.24 -12.20 -13.32
CA GLU A 302 6.16 -13.16 -13.53
C GLU A 302 4.82 -12.44 -13.69
N VAL A 303 4.60 -11.34 -12.96
CA VAL A 303 3.45 -10.44 -13.16
C VAL A 303 3.43 -9.90 -14.59
N LEU A 304 4.57 -9.38 -15.08
CA LEU A 304 4.68 -8.88 -16.45
C LEU A 304 4.42 -9.97 -17.48
N ALA A 305 5.02 -11.16 -17.32
CA ALA A 305 4.82 -12.28 -18.24
C ALA A 305 3.33 -12.67 -18.32
N ARG A 306 2.64 -12.76 -17.18
CA ARG A 306 1.19 -13.05 -17.16
C ARG A 306 0.37 -11.96 -17.84
N LEU A 307 0.71 -10.69 -17.67
CA LEU A 307 0.05 -9.60 -18.40
C LEU A 307 0.28 -9.70 -19.93
N GLU A 308 1.43 -10.20 -20.36
CA GLU A 308 1.75 -10.39 -21.78
C GLU A 308 0.98 -11.55 -22.42
N GLU A 309 0.65 -12.59 -21.66
CA GLU A 309 -0.15 -13.74 -22.08
C GLU A 309 -1.67 -13.46 -22.13
N ILE A 310 -2.15 -12.48 -21.37
CA ILE A 310 -3.57 -12.13 -21.32
C ILE A 310 -4.03 -11.54 -22.66
N THR A 311 -5.05 -12.17 -23.24
CA THR A 311 -5.80 -11.68 -24.40
C THR A 311 -7.20 -11.27 -23.92
N LEU A 312 -7.62 -10.03 -24.21
CA LEU A 312 -8.88 -9.41 -23.77
C LEU A 312 -9.82 -9.19 -24.95
#